data_AF-X0YPA5-F1
#
_entry.id   AF-X0YPA5-F1
#
_cell.length_a   1.000
_cell.length_b   1.000
_cell.length_c   1.000
_cell.angle_alpha   90.00
_cell.angle_beta   90.00
_cell.angle_gamma   90.00
#
_symmetry.space_group_name_H-M   'P 1'
#
loop_
_entity.id
_entity.type
_entity.pdbx_description
1 polymer ?
#
loop_
_entity_poly.entity_id
_entity_poly.type
_entity_poly.pdbx_seq_one_letter_code
_entity_poly.pdbx_strand_id
1 'polypeptide(L)'
;TPEDIASVRDDAIIATGRSDYPNQINNVLGFPFLFRGALDVQASTINDAMMIAAAHALAELARAEVPDQVAAAYHGRRTTFGSEYIIPAPFDPRLISHVPLAVAKAAMDSGVARRPIADIEAYTARLEGRLDPIAGWLQSTFSDVRADPKRVVFAEGEEPAVIRAAHAYFTQGFGQPVLLGTTDTVREQFQALGMTLRPDYELIDIRNSRYMDEFTDYLYARLQRRGYLRRDCQ
;
A
#
# COMPACT_ATOMS: atom_id res chain seq x y z
N THR A 1 2.38 30.00 18.67
CA THR A 1 1.95 28.79 17.94
C THR A 1 2.43 28.89 16.50
N PRO A 2 2.30 27.85 15.66
CA PRO A 2 2.56 27.98 14.22
C PRO A 2 1.83 29.17 13.58
N GLU A 3 0.59 29.45 14.02
CA GLU A 3 -0.23 30.59 13.57
C GLU A 3 0.39 31.93 13.99
N ASP A 4 0.87 32.05 15.23
CA ASP A 4 1.53 33.28 15.69
C ASP A 4 2.80 33.57 14.89
N ILE A 5 3.58 32.53 14.57
CA ILE A 5 4.80 32.68 13.77
C ILE A 5 4.44 33.14 12.36
N ALA A 6 3.47 32.49 11.71
CA ALA A 6 2.98 32.87 10.39
C ALA A 6 2.42 34.30 10.33
N SER A 7 1.90 34.82 11.45
CA SER A 7 1.41 36.21 11.54
C SER A 7 2.53 37.26 11.59
N VAL A 8 3.74 36.87 12.00
CA VAL A 8 4.90 37.75 12.15
C VAL A 8 5.88 37.59 10.99
N ARG A 9 5.98 36.38 10.42
CA ARG A 9 6.96 36.06 9.39
C ARG A 9 6.45 34.99 8.43
N ASP A 10 6.53 35.27 7.14
CA ASP A 10 6.10 34.42 6.04
C ASP A 10 7.20 33.51 5.47
N ASP A 11 8.47 33.81 5.75
CA ASP A 11 9.63 32.99 5.34
C ASP A 11 10.03 31.90 6.36
N ALA A 12 9.29 31.79 7.48
CA ALA A 12 9.65 30.90 8.57
C ALA A 12 9.37 29.43 8.20
N ILE A 13 10.38 28.57 8.34
CA ILE A 13 10.22 27.12 8.31
C ILE A 13 9.82 26.67 9.71
N ILE A 14 8.61 26.11 9.84
CA ILE A 14 8.03 25.73 11.13
C ILE A 14 8.02 24.21 11.25
N ALA A 15 8.48 23.69 12.38
CA ALA A 15 8.44 22.28 12.72
C ALA A 15 7.95 22.10 14.16
N THR A 16 7.13 21.07 14.42
CA THR A 16 6.54 20.84 15.74
C THR A 16 6.51 19.35 16.09
N GLY A 17 6.22 19.00 17.34
CA GLY A 17 5.97 17.59 17.72
C GLY A 17 4.57 17.08 17.37
N ARG A 18 3.65 17.95 16.93
CA ARG A 18 2.26 17.60 16.71
C ARG A 18 2.04 17.10 15.28
N SER A 19 1.15 16.12 15.11
CA SER A 19 0.86 15.49 13.81
C SER A 19 -0.12 16.26 12.94
N ASP A 20 -0.79 17.27 13.50
CA ASP A 20 -1.74 18.12 12.79
C ASP A 20 -1.07 19.30 12.04
N TYR A 21 0.26 19.46 12.18
CA TYR A 21 1.05 20.43 11.43
C TYR A 21 2.07 19.75 10.51
N PRO A 22 2.48 20.45 9.42
CA PRO A 22 3.63 20.07 8.60
C PRO A 22 4.92 19.93 9.42
N ASN A 23 5.90 19.23 8.87
CA ASN A 23 7.22 19.02 9.48
C ASN A 23 7.17 18.48 10.93
N GLN A 24 6.40 17.42 11.14
CA GLN A 24 6.35 16.78 12.46
C GLN A 24 7.71 16.16 12.82
N ILE A 25 8.32 16.64 13.90
CA ILE A 25 9.54 16.08 14.48
C ILE A 25 9.14 15.05 15.54
N ASN A 26 9.29 13.77 15.19
CA ASN A 26 8.94 12.67 16.06
C ASN A 26 10.00 11.57 16.01
N ASN A 27 10.31 11.00 17.17
CA ASN A 27 11.29 9.94 17.35
C ASN A 27 10.93 8.63 16.63
N VAL A 28 9.68 8.47 16.16
CA VAL A 28 9.26 7.37 15.28
C VAL A 28 10.12 7.25 14.02
N LEU A 29 10.68 8.37 13.55
CA LEU A 29 11.60 8.42 12.40
C LEU A 29 13.03 7.97 12.75
N GLY A 30 13.38 7.92 14.03
CA GLY A 30 14.72 7.61 14.51
C GLY A 30 14.83 6.21 15.10
N PHE A 31 14.08 5.94 16.19
CA PHE A 31 14.30 4.75 17.02
C PHE A 31 14.25 3.43 16.25
N PRO A 32 13.20 3.12 15.46
CA PRO A 32 13.09 1.82 14.80
C PRO A 32 14.29 1.54 13.89
N PHE A 33 14.77 2.56 13.19
CA PHE A 33 15.79 2.42 12.15
C PHE A 33 17.21 2.49 12.71
N LEU A 34 17.46 3.35 13.70
CA LEU A 34 18.71 3.40 14.45
C LEU A 34 18.99 2.05 15.11
N PHE A 35 17.99 1.49 15.81
CA PHE A 35 18.14 0.17 16.43
C PHE A 35 18.29 -0.94 15.39
N ARG A 36 17.59 -0.87 14.26
CA ARG A 36 17.73 -1.88 13.19
C ARG A 36 19.17 -1.98 12.71
N GLY A 37 19.78 -0.86 12.33
CA GLY A 37 21.17 -0.84 11.84
C GLY A 37 22.17 -1.30 12.89
N ALA A 38 22.00 -0.84 14.13
CA ALA A 38 22.84 -1.23 15.25
C ALA A 38 22.77 -2.73 15.58
N LEU A 39 21.55 -3.29 15.61
CA LEU A 39 21.31 -4.70 15.92
C LEU A 39 21.81 -5.62 14.80
N ASP A 40 21.68 -5.22 13.54
CA ASP A 40 22.14 -6.01 12.39
C ASP A 40 23.64 -6.28 12.42
N VAL A 41 24.42 -5.29 12.85
CA VAL A 41 25.89 -5.42 12.99
C VAL A 41 26.34 -5.82 14.39
N GLN A 42 25.38 -6.13 15.28
CA GLN A 42 25.61 -6.40 16.69
C GLN A 42 26.50 -5.34 17.36
N ALA A 43 26.22 -4.07 17.14
CA ALA A 43 26.98 -2.96 17.72
C ALA A 43 27.09 -3.14 19.24
N SER A 44 28.27 -2.84 19.79
CA SER A 44 28.51 -2.88 21.24
C SER A 44 27.88 -1.69 21.97
N THR A 45 27.68 -0.57 21.26
CA THR A 45 27.07 0.66 21.76
C THR A 45 26.44 1.45 20.60
N ILE A 46 25.58 2.40 20.92
CA ILE A 46 25.15 3.47 20.00
C ILE A 46 26.04 4.68 20.26
N ASN A 47 26.76 5.16 19.24
CA ASN A 47 27.64 6.32 19.36
C ASN A 47 27.17 7.50 18.50
N ASP A 48 27.86 8.65 18.64
CA ASP A 48 27.52 9.88 17.92
C ASP A 48 27.62 9.71 16.40
N ALA A 49 28.61 8.95 15.90
CA ALA A 49 28.75 8.69 14.47
C ALA A 49 27.49 8.01 13.89
N MET A 50 26.91 7.05 14.62
CA MET A 50 25.66 6.40 14.23
C MET A 50 24.46 7.35 14.25
N MET A 51 24.35 8.20 15.28
CA MET A 51 23.25 9.17 15.38
C MET A 51 23.33 10.24 14.29
N ILE A 52 24.54 10.74 14.00
CA ILE A 52 24.82 11.69 12.92
C ILE A 52 24.50 11.06 11.57
N ALA A 53 24.91 9.80 11.34
CA ALA A 53 24.59 9.08 10.11
C ALA A 53 23.08 8.89 9.90
N ALA A 54 22.33 8.59 10.97
CA ALA A 54 20.87 8.50 10.91
C ALA A 54 20.23 9.84 10.54
N ALA A 55 20.69 10.95 11.14
CA ALA A 55 20.20 12.29 10.84
C ALA A 55 20.49 12.69 9.38
N HIS A 56 21.69 12.39 8.87
CA HIS A 56 22.02 12.61 7.46
C HIS A 56 21.16 11.77 6.54
N ALA A 57 20.95 10.48 6.85
CA ALA A 57 20.10 9.61 6.03
C ALA A 57 18.65 10.11 5.94
N LEU A 58 18.09 10.62 7.05
CA LEU A 58 16.76 11.25 7.04
C LEU A 58 16.73 12.52 6.19
N ALA A 59 17.75 13.36 6.30
CA ALA A 59 17.83 14.61 5.54
C ALA A 59 17.98 14.36 4.03
N GLU A 60 18.80 13.39 3.63
CA GLU A 60 18.94 12.99 2.23
C GLU A 60 17.64 12.39 1.70
N LEU A 61 16.95 11.57 2.51
CA LEU A 61 15.68 10.99 2.10
C LEU A 61 14.56 12.03 1.91
N ALA A 62 14.56 13.09 2.73
CA ALA A 62 13.62 14.20 2.57
C ALA A 62 13.84 14.97 1.26
N ARG A 63 15.08 15.02 0.76
CA ARG A 63 15.46 15.67 -0.51
C ARG A 63 15.28 14.76 -1.71
N ALA A 64 15.22 13.45 -1.50
CA ALA A 64 15.01 12.47 -2.56
C ALA A 64 13.58 12.48 -3.09
N GLU A 65 13.43 12.22 -4.38
CA GLU A 65 12.12 12.16 -5.05
C GLU A 65 11.19 11.16 -4.35
N VAL A 66 10.02 11.63 -3.96
CA VAL A 66 9.02 10.83 -3.25
C VAL A 66 8.20 10.04 -4.27
N PRO A 67 8.17 8.70 -4.20
CA PRO A 67 7.37 7.90 -5.12
C PRO A 67 5.89 8.25 -5.03
N ASP A 68 5.18 8.24 -6.17
CA ASP A 68 3.77 8.61 -6.25
C ASP A 68 2.87 7.82 -5.29
N GLN A 69 3.20 6.54 -5.02
CA GLN A 69 2.48 5.68 -4.07
C GLN A 69 2.54 6.22 -2.62
N VAL A 70 3.64 6.85 -2.23
CA VAL A 70 3.81 7.47 -0.91
C VAL A 70 3.06 8.79 -0.88
N ALA A 71 3.15 9.60 -1.94
CA ALA A 71 2.43 10.88 -2.02
C ALA A 71 0.90 10.72 -1.95
N ALA A 72 0.35 9.64 -2.54
CA ALA A 72 -1.07 9.32 -2.49
C ALA A 72 -1.57 8.97 -1.07
N ALA A 73 -0.73 8.32 -0.25
CA ALA A 73 -1.07 7.93 1.12
C ALA A 73 -1.09 9.12 2.10
N TYR A 74 -0.36 10.21 1.80
CA TYR A 74 -0.24 11.39 2.65
C TYR A 74 -0.99 12.61 2.07
N HIS A 75 -2.31 12.47 1.94
CA HIS A 75 -3.24 13.55 1.54
C HIS A 75 -3.07 14.11 0.12
N GLY A 76 -2.48 13.34 -0.81
CA GLY A 76 -2.45 13.68 -2.24
C GLY A 76 -1.66 14.95 -2.60
N ARG A 77 -0.89 15.50 -1.66
CA ARG A 77 0.04 16.59 -1.94
C ARG A 77 1.35 15.96 -2.40
N ARG A 78 1.84 16.33 -3.58
CA ARG A 78 3.22 16.03 -3.98
C ARG A 78 4.15 16.64 -2.93
N THR A 79 4.74 15.79 -2.08
CA THR A 79 5.68 16.21 -1.04
C THR A 79 7.06 16.37 -1.67
N THR A 80 7.25 17.50 -2.36
CA THR A 80 8.60 17.94 -2.76
C THR A 80 9.26 18.62 -1.57
N PHE A 81 10.58 18.44 -1.42
CA PHE A 81 11.37 19.15 -0.42
C PHE A 81 11.10 20.66 -0.47
N GLY A 82 10.78 21.26 0.67
CA GLY A 82 10.37 22.67 0.76
C GLY A 82 10.02 23.08 2.18
N SER A 83 9.56 24.31 2.38
CA SER A 83 9.23 24.86 3.71
C SER A 83 8.23 24.01 4.50
N GLU A 84 7.32 23.33 3.80
CA GLU A 84 6.28 22.46 4.38
C GLU A 84 6.66 20.97 4.41
N TYR A 85 7.85 20.61 3.90
CA TYR A 85 8.35 19.23 3.86
C TYR A 85 9.87 19.22 3.96
N ILE A 86 10.38 19.24 5.19
CA ILE A 86 11.82 19.20 5.51
C ILE A 86 12.29 17.87 6.10
N ILE A 87 11.33 16.99 6.44
CA ILE A 87 11.57 15.71 7.11
C ILE A 87 10.64 14.64 6.52
N PRO A 88 11.08 13.38 6.34
CA PRO A 88 10.23 12.34 5.76
C PRO A 88 9.01 12.04 6.63
N ALA A 89 7.97 11.49 6.02
CA ALA A 89 6.78 11.09 6.75
C ALA A 89 7.04 9.85 7.64
N PRO A 90 6.37 9.71 8.81
CA PRO A 90 6.59 8.61 9.77
C PRO A 90 6.55 7.19 9.21
N PHE A 91 5.79 6.94 8.15
CA PHE A 91 5.67 5.63 7.50
C PHE A 91 6.12 5.68 6.04
N ASP A 92 7.11 6.51 5.71
CA ASP A 92 7.75 6.46 4.41
C ASP A 92 8.48 5.11 4.26
N PRO A 93 8.10 4.26 3.29
CA PRO A 93 8.69 2.93 3.12
C PRO A 93 10.20 3.00 2.85
N ARG A 94 10.71 4.09 2.29
CA ARG A 94 12.13 4.25 1.98
C ARG A 94 13.00 4.29 3.25
N LEU A 95 12.42 4.60 4.42
CA LEU A 95 13.15 4.69 5.69
C LEU A 95 13.89 3.40 6.05
N ILE A 96 13.31 2.21 5.79
CA ILE A 96 13.90 0.94 6.23
C ILE A 96 15.20 0.61 5.51
N SER A 97 15.34 1.04 4.25
CA SER A 97 16.48 0.68 3.41
C SER A 97 17.59 1.74 3.48
N HIS A 98 17.24 2.98 3.86
CA HIS A 98 18.18 4.09 3.90
C HIS A 98 18.80 4.29 5.29
N VAL A 99 17.99 4.41 6.34
CA VAL A 99 18.48 4.80 7.67
C VAL A 99 19.27 3.66 8.36
N PRO A 100 18.76 2.41 8.42
CA PRO A 100 19.52 1.29 9.01
C PRO A 100 20.82 0.99 8.28
N LEU A 101 20.87 1.22 6.96
CA LEU A 101 22.06 1.05 6.16
C LEU A 101 23.15 2.06 6.56
N ALA A 102 22.79 3.34 6.65
CA ALA A 102 23.72 4.39 7.07
C ALA A 102 24.25 4.15 8.50
N VAL A 103 23.36 3.73 9.41
CA VAL A 103 23.72 3.42 10.80
C VAL A 103 24.64 2.20 10.89
N ALA A 104 24.35 1.13 10.14
CA ALA A 104 25.20 -0.06 10.10
C ALA A 104 26.60 0.27 9.57
N LYS A 105 26.70 1.09 8.52
CA LYS A 105 27.99 1.59 7.99
C LYS A 105 28.76 2.37 9.05
N ALA A 106 28.13 3.37 9.68
CA ALA A 106 28.76 4.17 10.72
C ALA A 106 29.23 3.33 11.93
N ALA A 107 28.48 2.29 12.30
CA ALA A 107 28.86 1.36 13.35
C ALA A 107 30.09 0.51 12.97
N MET A 108 30.21 0.10 11.71
CA MET A 108 31.40 -0.60 11.19
C MET A 108 32.61 0.35 11.13
N ASP A 109 32.41 1.55 10.59
CA ASP A 109 33.49 2.54 10.39
C ASP A 109 34.06 3.05 11.72
N SER A 110 33.22 3.17 12.75
CA SER A 110 33.63 3.55 14.11
C SER A 110 34.15 2.38 14.96
N GLY A 111 34.18 1.15 14.41
CA GLY A 111 34.74 -0.03 15.08
C GLY A 111 33.89 -0.62 16.21
N VAL A 112 32.62 -0.22 16.34
CA VAL A 112 31.70 -0.75 17.38
C VAL A 112 30.91 -1.97 16.91
N ALA A 113 30.90 -2.26 15.61
CA ALA A 113 30.27 -3.44 15.02
C ALA A 113 31.02 -4.74 15.38
N ARG A 114 30.33 -5.68 16.03
CA ARG A 114 30.88 -7.02 16.32
C ARG A 114 30.63 -8.03 15.20
N ARG A 115 29.65 -7.75 14.33
CA ARG A 115 29.33 -8.55 13.15
C ARG A 115 29.23 -7.65 11.92
N PRO A 116 30.35 -7.25 11.32
CA PRO A 116 30.35 -6.44 10.10
C PRO A 116 29.60 -7.13 8.95
N ILE A 117 28.96 -6.34 8.11
CA ILE A 117 28.24 -6.81 6.93
C ILE A 117 29.22 -6.82 5.76
N ALA A 118 29.51 -8.01 5.23
CA ALA A 118 30.44 -8.19 4.11
C ALA A 118 29.81 -7.77 2.77
N ASP A 119 28.52 -8.06 2.59
CA ASP A 119 27.77 -7.75 1.38
C ASP A 119 26.66 -6.75 1.69
N ILE A 120 26.94 -5.49 1.35
CA ILE A 120 26.03 -4.37 1.58
C ILE A 120 24.84 -4.39 0.62
N GLU A 121 25.01 -4.91 -0.59
CA GLU A 121 23.94 -5.00 -1.58
C GLU A 121 22.90 -6.04 -1.12
N ALA A 122 23.35 -7.23 -0.72
CA ALA A 122 22.48 -8.26 -0.16
C ALA A 122 21.80 -7.81 1.13
N TYR A 123 22.49 -7.03 1.97
CA TYR A 123 21.89 -6.45 3.16
C TYR A 123 20.76 -5.46 2.82
N THR A 124 20.99 -4.58 1.86
CA THR A 124 20.00 -3.58 1.43
C THR A 124 18.76 -4.27 0.86
N ALA A 125 18.94 -5.25 -0.02
CA ALA A 125 17.84 -6.06 -0.57
C ALA A 125 17.04 -6.78 0.53
N ARG A 126 17.72 -7.29 1.57
CA ARG A 126 17.06 -7.92 2.73
C ARG A 126 16.24 -6.91 3.53
N LEU A 127 16.69 -5.66 3.68
CA LEU A 127 15.93 -4.62 4.38
C LEU A 127 14.69 -4.21 3.58
N GLU A 128 14.82 -4.04 2.27
CA GLU A 128 13.70 -3.73 1.38
C GLU A 128 12.63 -4.82 1.42
N GLY A 129 13.03 -6.09 1.44
CA GLY A 129 12.12 -7.24 1.58
C GLY A 129 11.37 -7.31 2.93
N ARG A 130 11.71 -6.48 3.93
CA ARG A 130 11.02 -6.43 5.23
C ARG A 130 9.88 -5.42 5.29
N LEU A 131 9.76 -4.50 4.31
CA LEU A 131 8.75 -3.44 4.33
C LEU A 131 7.34 -3.95 4.35
N ASP A 132 7.13 -5.15 3.83
CA ASP A 132 5.82 -5.71 3.77
C ASP A 132 5.90 -7.24 3.91
N PRO A 133 5.68 -7.77 5.13
CA PRO A 133 5.63 -9.22 5.36
C PRO A 133 4.51 -9.89 4.55
N ILE A 134 3.57 -9.09 4.03
CA ILE A 134 2.51 -9.51 3.12
C ILE A 134 2.92 -9.29 1.66
N ALA A 135 3.75 -8.29 1.29
CA ALA A 135 4.15 -8.10 -0.12
C ALA A 135 5.00 -9.25 -0.65
N GLY A 136 5.94 -9.78 0.12
CA GLY A 136 6.72 -10.95 -0.32
C GLY A 136 5.81 -12.15 -0.59
N TRP A 137 4.85 -12.37 0.31
CA TRP A 137 3.83 -13.41 0.18
C TRP A 137 2.78 -13.13 -0.91
N LEU A 138 2.36 -11.88 -1.10
CA LEU A 138 1.42 -11.47 -2.16
C LEU A 138 2.11 -11.57 -3.51
N GLN A 139 3.38 -11.20 -3.60
CA GLN A 139 4.14 -11.27 -4.84
C GLN A 139 4.45 -12.71 -5.22
N SER A 140 4.74 -13.60 -4.25
CA SER A 140 4.79 -15.04 -4.51
C SER A 140 3.42 -15.57 -4.91
N THR A 141 2.35 -15.23 -4.17
CA THR A 141 0.97 -15.65 -4.48
C THR A 141 0.52 -15.17 -5.86
N PHE A 142 0.79 -13.93 -6.24
CA PHE A 142 0.49 -13.39 -7.57
C PHE A 142 1.32 -14.07 -8.66
N SER A 143 2.55 -14.49 -8.35
CA SER A 143 3.38 -15.25 -9.30
C SER A 143 2.84 -16.68 -9.49
N ASP A 144 2.42 -17.34 -8.40
CA ASP A 144 1.81 -18.68 -8.44
C ASP A 144 0.47 -18.66 -9.20
N VAL A 145 -0.37 -17.64 -8.94
CA VAL A 145 -1.65 -17.46 -9.64
C VAL A 145 -1.44 -17.13 -11.12
N ARG A 146 -0.38 -16.42 -11.50
CA ARG A 146 -0.04 -16.23 -12.93
C ARG A 146 0.48 -17.51 -13.59
N ALA A 147 1.20 -18.36 -12.85
CA ALA A 147 1.69 -19.63 -13.34
C ALA A 147 0.56 -20.66 -13.55
N ASP A 148 -0.51 -20.57 -12.75
CA ASP A 148 -1.70 -21.41 -12.86
C ASP A 148 -3.00 -20.56 -12.76
N PRO A 149 -3.36 -19.85 -13.85
CA PRO A 149 -4.49 -18.92 -13.87
C PRO A 149 -5.82 -19.58 -13.52
N LYS A 150 -6.61 -18.94 -12.65
CA LYS A 150 -7.87 -19.51 -12.14
C LYS A 150 -9.12 -18.79 -12.66
N ARG A 151 -10.24 -19.50 -12.62
CA ARG A 151 -11.56 -18.93 -12.85
C ARG A 151 -12.14 -18.45 -11.52
N VAL A 152 -12.54 -17.18 -11.45
CA VAL A 152 -13.05 -16.55 -10.22
C VAL A 152 -14.37 -15.83 -10.49
N VAL A 153 -15.34 -16.04 -9.60
CA VAL A 153 -16.67 -15.44 -9.70
C VAL A 153 -16.74 -14.14 -8.90
N PHE A 154 -17.17 -13.07 -9.56
CA PHE A 154 -17.43 -11.75 -9.00
C PHE A 154 -18.94 -11.55 -8.88
N ALA A 155 -19.45 -11.69 -7.65
CA ALA A 155 -20.88 -11.84 -7.38
C ALA A 155 -21.73 -10.58 -7.61
N GLU A 156 -21.14 -9.39 -7.44
CA GLU A 156 -21.80 -8.10 -7.68
C GLU A 156 -21.22 -7.45 -8.94
N GLY A 157 -21.33 -8.14 -10.08
CA GLY A 157 -20.71 -7.74 -11.35
C GLY A 157 -21.24 -6.43 -11.94
N GLU A 158 -22.27 -5.83 -11.35
CA GLU A 158 -22.83 -4.52 -11.71
C GLU A 158 -22.20 -3.36 -10.91
N GLU A 159 -21.53 -3.64 -9.79
CA GLU A 159 -20.94 -2.61 -8.93
C GLU A 159 -19.59 -2.11 -9.51
N PRO A 160 -19.38 -0.78 -9.67
CA PRO A 160 -18.16 -0.24 -10.24
C PRO A 160 -16.87 -0.71 -9.57
N ALA A 161 -16.86 -0.88 -8.24
CA ALA A 161 -15.68 -1.38 -7.52
C ALA A 161 -15.32 -2.83 -7.92
N VAL A 162 -16.34 -3.67 -8.11
CA VAL A 162 -16.19 -5.08 -8.48
C VAL A 162 -15.77 -5.22 -9.93
N ILE A 163 -16.33 -4.39 -10.82
CA ILE A 163 -15.92 -4.32 -12.23
C ILE A 163 -14.43 -3.94 -12.34
N ARG A 164 -13.98 -2.93 -11.58
CA ARG A 164 -12.55 -2.56 -11.53
C ARG A 164 -11.68 -3.72 -11.06
N ALA A 165 -12.12 -4.46 -10.03
CA ALA A 165 -11.39 -5.61 -9.51
C ALA A 165 -11.32 -6.76 -10.53
N ALA A 166 -12.42 -7.09 -11.20
CA ALA A 166 -12.47 -8.10 -12.26
C ALA A 166 -11.60 -7.70 -13.47
N HIS A 167 -11.59 -6.41 -13.83
CA HIS A 167 -10.74 -5.89 -14.89
C HIS A 167 -9.26 -5.99 -14.52
N ALA A 168 -8.89 -5.62 -13.30
CA ALA A 168 -7.52 -5.76 -12.79
C ALA A 168 -7.09 -7.24 -12.75
N TYR A 169 -7.96 -8.14 -12.30
CA TYR A 169 -7.70 -9.58 -12.25
C TYR A 169 -7.35 -10.15 -13.63
N PHE A 170 -8.12 -9.77 -14.65
CA PHE A 170 -7.88 -10.18 -16.03
C PHE A 170 -6.62 -9.56 -16.63
N THR A 171 -6.44 -8.24 -16.50
CA THR A 171 -5.31 -7.52 -17.11
C THR A 171 -3.97 -7.88 -16.49
N GLN A 172 -3.94 -8.26 -15.21
CA GLN A 172 -2.74 -8.75 -14.53
C GLN A 172 -2.41 -10.22 -14.81
N GLY A 173 -3.25 -10.92 -15.59
CA GLY A 173 -3.02 -12.31 -16.01
C GLY A 173 -3.33 -13.35 -14.93
N PHE A 174 -4.18 -13.02 -13.95
CA PHE A 174 -4.50 -13.95 -12.86
C PHE A 174 -5.52 -15.02 -13.27
N GLY A 175 -6.20 -14.84 -14.40
CA GLY A 175 -7.09 -15.81 -15.01
C GLY A 175 -8.37 -15.18 -15.52
N GLN A 176 -9.44 -15.97 -15.54
CA GLN A 176 -10.69 -15.60 -16.18
C GLN A 176 -11.72 -15.14 -15.14
N PRO A 177 -12.13 -13.86 -15.14
CA PRO A 177 -13.21 -13.38 -14.30
C PRO A 177 -14.57 -13.79 -14.85
N VAL A 178 -15.46 -14.21 -13.96
CA VAL A 178 -16.87 -14.46 -14.23
C VAL A 178 -17.69 -13.40 -13.49
N LEU A 179 -18.34 -12.50 -14.22
CA LEU A 179 -19.16 -11.45 -13.62
C LEU A 179 -20.62 -11.92 -13.56
N LEU A 180 -21.19 -11.90 -12.35
CA LEU A 180 -22.60 -12.15 -12.13
C LEU A 180 -23.35 -10.83 -12.17
N GLY A 181 -24.30 -10.70 -13.09
CA GLY A 181 -25.05 -9.46 -13.27
C GLY A 181 -25.82 -9.46 -14.56
N THR A 182 -26.70 -8.48 -14.69
CA THR A 182 -27.47 -8.22 -15.90
C THR A 182 -26.53 -7.80 -17.03
N THR A 183 -26.59 -8.49 -18.17
CA THR A 183 -25.66 -8.25 -19.28
C THR A 183 -25.63 -6.79 -19.74
N ASP A 184 -26.79 -6.13 -19.76
CA ASP A 184 -26.94 -4.73 -20.18
C ASP A 184 -26.27 -3.77 -19.18
N THR A 185 -26.61 -3.91 -17.89
CA THR A 185 -26.04 -3.09 -16.81
C THR A 185 -24.52 -3.22 -16.73
N VAL A 186 -23.99 -4.44 -16.81
CA VAL A 186 -22.53 -4.66 -16.77
C VAL A 186 -21.85 -3.94 -17.94
N ARG A 187 -22.40 -4.03 -19.17
CA ARG A 187 -21.84 -3.33 -20.34
C ARG A 187 -21.85 -1.82 -20.18
N GLU A 188 -22.95 -1.26 -19.69
CA GLU A 188 -23.07 0.19 -19.43
C GLU A 188 -22.03 0.66 -18.42
N GLN A 189 -21.82 -0.10 -17.34
CA GLN A 189 -20.83 0.24 -16.32
C GLN A 189 -19.39 0.14 -16.83
N PHE A 190 -19.07 -0.87 -17.66
CA PHE A 190 -17.78 -0.93 -18.33
C PHE A 190 -17.53 0.29 -19.21
N GLN A 191 -18.53 0.73 -19.98
CA GLN A 191 -18.44 1.94 -20.81
C GLN A 191 -18.29 3.22 -19.97
N ALA A 192 -19.07 3.37 -18.90
CA ALA A 192 -19.00 4.50 -17.99
C ALA A 192 -17.64 4.63 -17.30
N LEU A 193 -16.97 3.51 -17.03
CA LEU A 193 -15.62 3.45 -16.46
C LEU A 193 -14.51 3.60 -17.51
N GLY A 194 -14.84 3.74 -18.80
CA GLY A 194 -13.86 3.81 -19.89
C GLY A 194 -13.10 2.50 -20.13
N MET A 195 -13.67 1.36 -19.72
CA MET A 195 -13.06 0.04 -19.83
C MET A 195 -13.66 -0.73 -21.01
N THR A 196 -12.81 -1.43 -21.77
CA THR A 196 -13.28 -2.28 -22.86
C THR A 196 -13.63 -3.68 -22.33
N LEU A 197 -14.90 -4.06 -22.49
CA LEU A 197 -15.33 -5.43 -22.25
C LEU A 197 -14.80 -6.33 -23.37
N ARG A 198 -13.86 -7.23 -23.02
CA ARG A 198 -13.28 -8.19 -23.96
C ARG A 198 -14.15 -9.45 -24.09
N PRO A 199 -14.05 -10.22 -25.19
CA PRO A 199 -14.79 -11.48 -25.36
C PRO A 199 -14.47 -12.53 -24.29
N ASP A 200 -13.29 -12.43 -23.68
CA ASP A 200 -12.80 -13.38 -22.68
C ASP A 200 -13.45 -13.21 -21.30
N TYR A 201 -14.16 -12.10 -21.06
CA TYR A 201 -14.97 -11.93 -19.86
C TYR A 201 -16.20 -12.83 -19.93
N GLU A 202 -16.33 -13.73 -18.98
CA GLU A 202 -17.53 -14.55 -18.86
C GLU A 202 -18.59 -13.75 -18.09
N LEU A 203 -19.72 -13.50 -18.75
CA LEU A 203 -20.88 -12.85 -18.12
C LEU A 203 -21.95 -13.90 -17.89
N ILE A 204 -22.39 -14.03 -16.65
CA ILE A 204 -23.54 -14.88 -16.30
C ILE A 204 -24.71 -13.96 -15.96
N ASP A 205 -25.66 -13.91 -16.89
CA ASP A 205 -26.90 -13.17 -16.68
C ASP A 205 -27.81 -13.95 -15.73
N ILE A 206 -28.07 -13.34 -14.59
CA ILE A 206 -28.86 -13.93 -13.52
C ILE A 206 -30.30 -14.17 -14.01
N ARG A 207 -30.86 -13.27 -14.82
CA ARG A 207 -32.25 -13.32 -15.32
C ARG A 207 -32.52 -14.50 -16.23
N ASN A 208 -31.48 -14.98 -16.93
CA ASN A 208 -31.58 -16.07 -17.89
C ASN A 208 -31.05 -17.40 -17.34
N SER A 209 -30.78 -17.48 -16.04
CA SER A 209 -30.28 -18.69 -15.40
C SER A 209 -31.34 -19.79 -15.40
N ARG A 210 -30.96 -20.99 -15.85
CA ARG A 210 -31.79 -22.21 -15.76
C ARG A 210 -32.14 -22.61 -14.32
N TYR A 211 -31.46 -22.03 -13.35
CA TYR A 211 -31.63 -22.30 -11.91
C TYR A 211 -32.49 -21.25 -11.21
N MET A 212 -33.06 -20.29 -11.94
CA MET A 212 -33.80 -19.17 -11.34
C MET A 212 -34.91 -19.66 -10.42
N ASP A 213 -35.78 -20.56 -10.90
CA ASP A 213 -36.88 -21.10 -10.10
C ASP A 213 -36.40 -21.84 -8.84
N GLU A 214 -35.29 -22.59 -8.94
CA GLU A 214 -34.69 -23.30 -7.81
C GLU A 214 -34.15 -22.32 -6.75
N PHE A 215 -33.47 -21.26 -7.17
CA PHE A 215 -32.96 -20.22 -6.28
C PHE A 215 -34.08 -19.38 -5.66
N THR A 216 -35.10 -19.04 -6.44
CA THR A 216 -36.31 -18.37 -5.96
C THR A 216 -37.02 -19.20 -4.90
N ASP A 217 -37.20 -20.51 -5.14
CA ASP A 217 -37.87 -21.40 -4.19
C ASP A 217 -37.02 -21.58 -2.91
N TYR A 218 -35.69 -21.68 -3.04
CA TYR A 218 -34.77 -21.73 -1.90
C TYR A 218 -34.84 -20.45 -1.05
N LEU A 219 -34.81 -19.28 -1.69
CA LEU A 219 -34.85 -17.99 -1.02
C LEU A 219 -36.22 -17.75 -0.37
N TYR A 220 -37.30 -18.08 -1.08
CA TYR A 220 -38.67 -17.98 -0.58
C TYR A 220 -38.89 -18.90 0.64
N ALA A 221 -38.38 -20.12 0.63
CA ALA A 221 -38.46 -21.03 1.77
C ALA A 221 -37.88 -20.42 3.06
N ARG A 222 -36.83 -19.59 2.93
CA ARG A 222 -36.18 -18.87 4.05
C ARG A 222 -36.90 -17.59 4.45
N LEU A 223 -37.47 -16.86 3.49
CA LEU A 223 -37.99 -15.50 3.70
C LEU A 223 -39.52 -15.43 3.87
N GLN A 224 -40.28 -16.45 3.50
CA GLN A 224 -41.74 -16.47 3.59
C GLN A 224 -42.26 -16.19 5.01
N ARG A 225 -41.54 -16.64 6.06
CA ARG A 225 -41.90 -16.39 7.47
C ARG A 225 -41.70 -14.93 7.90
N ARG A 226 -41.02 -14.13 7.08
CA ARG A 226 -40.81 -12.69 7.26
C ARG A 226 -41.72 -11.83 6.38
N GLY A 227 -42.72 -12.44 5.74
CA GLY A 227 -43.75 -11.73 4.95
C GLY A 227 -43.40 -11.49 3.48
N TYR A 228 -42.28 -12.04 2.98
CA TYR A 228 -41.91 -11.94 1.57
C TYR A 228 -42.76 -12.89 0.72
N LEU A 229 -43.21 -12.41 -0.44
CA LEU A 229 -43.91 -13.21 -1.44
C LEU A 229 -42.91 -13.87 -2.39
N ARG A 230 -43.32 -14.95 -3.07
CA ARG A 230 -42.45 -15.64 -4.05
C ARG A 230 -41.93 -14.70 -5.14
N ARG A 231 -42.77 -13.76 -5.58
CA ARG A 231 -42.38 -12.72 -6.57
C ARG A 231 -41.29 -11.76 -6.07
N ASP A 232 -41.15 -11.60 -4.76
CA ASP A 232 -40.13 -10.74 -4.15
C ASP A 232 -38.78 -11.47 -4.04
N CYS A 233 -38.74 -12.77 -4.40
CA CYS A 233 -37.56 -13.64 -4.38
C CYS A 233 -37.15 -14.07 -5.80
N GLN A 234 -37.73 -13.46 -6.84
CA GLN A 234 -37.42 -13.67 -8.25
C GLN A 234 -36.40 -12.67 -8.77
#